data_AF-A0A7I8DPQ2-F1
#
_entry.id   AF-A0A7I8DPQ2-F1
#
_cell.length_a   1.000
_cell.length_b   1.000
_cell.length_c   1.000
_cell.angle_alpha   90.00
_cell.angle_beta   90.00
_cell.angle_gamma   90.00
#
_symmetry.space_group_name_H-M   'P 1'
#
loop_
_entity.id
_entity.type
_entity.pdbx_description
1 polymer ?
#
loop_
_entity_poly.entity_id
_entity_poly.type
_entity_poly.pdbx_seq_one_letter_code
_entity_poly.pdbx_strand_id
1 'polypeptide(L)'
;MVGTTAAVGFGSSATGIQIIGGIIDTTNINNFAFSMPRDGIIRSLAAYFSVDAGISLIGTTVQITAQLYSASSFNNQFTAIPGAVVDLTPALTGVISIGDRVSGITTGLAIPVAAETRLLLIFSVAVITGAGIATTLVGYASAGLGIE
;
A
#
# COMPACT_ATOMS: atom_id res chain seq x y z
N MET A 1 -30.54 17.33 10.71
CA MET A 1 -29.49 17.65 9.72
C MET A 1 -28.29 16.79 10.07
N VAL A 2 -28.05 15.71 9.30
CA VAL A 2 -26.84 14.89 9.49
C VAL A 2 -25.76 15.58 8.65
N GLY A 3 -24.82 16.25 9.32
CA GLY A 3 -23.70 16.88 8.63
C GLY A 3 -22.76 15.80 8.10
N THR A 4 -22.34 15.93 6.83
CA THR A 4 -21.26 15.11 6.27
C THR A 4 -19.97 15.40 7.05
N THR A 5 -19.42 14.40 7.73
CA THR A 5 -18.11 14.48 8.40
C THR A 5 -17.07 13.74 7.57
N ALA A 6 -15.88 14.32 7.39
CA ALA A 6 -14.76 13.69 6.69
C ALA A 6 -13.54 13.58 7.63
N ALA A 7 -12.90 12.41 7.67
CA ALA A 7 -11.63 12.21 8.33
C ALA A 7 -10.49 12.31 7.30
N VAL A 8 -9.45 13.07 7.62
CA VAL A 8 -8.20 13.10 6.84
C VAL A 8 -7.21 12.19 7.55
N GLY A 9 -6.94 11.01 6.99
CA GLY A 9 -5.89 10.12 7.43
C GLY A 9 -4.63 10.31 6.59
N PHE A 10 -3.45 10.15 7.19
CA PHE A 10 -2.28 9.73 6.41
C PHE A 10 -2.64 8.40 5.74
N GLY A 11 -2.80 8.38 4.42
CA GLY A 11 -3.39 7.26 3.69
C GLY A 11 -4.83 7.53 3.22
N SER A 12 -4.99 8.52 2.34
CA SER A 12 -6.08 8.42 1.37
C SER A 12 -5.62 7.49 0.25
N SER A 13 -6.51 6.64 -0.25
CA SER A 13 -6.19 5.61 -1.24
C SER A 13 -6.93 5.90 -2.54
N ALA A 14 -6.21 5.97 -3.65
CA ALA A 14 -6.81 5.81 -4.98
C ALA A 14 -6.51 4.41 -5.51
N THR A 15 -7.50 3.83 -6.17
CA THR A 15 -7.36 2.57 -6.91
C THR A 15 -7.01 2.85 -8.37
N GLY A 16 -6.49 1.84 -9.09
CA GLY A 16 -6.19 1.96 -10.53
C GLY A 16 -4.86 2.64 -10.87
N ILE A 17 -3.97 2.84 -9.90
CA ILE A 17 -2.62 3.37 -10.14
C ILE A 17 -1.84 2.41 -11.04
N GLN A 18 -1.33 2.93 -12.16
CA GLN A 18 -0.51 2.17 -13.10
C GLN A 18 0.96 2.28 -12.73
N ILE A 19 1.67 1.14 -12.78
CA ILE A 19 3.12 1.06 -12.63
C ILE A 19 3.70 0.78 -14.00
N ILE A 20 4.37 1.76 -14.61
CA ILE A 20 4.94 1.63 -15.96
C ILE A 20 6.45 1.63 -15.83
N GLY A 21 7.08 0.51 -16.19
CA GLY A 21 8.54 0.36 -16.07
C GLY A 21 9.07 0.50 -14.64
N GLY A 22 8.24 0.19 -13.62
CA GLY A 22 8.60 0.33 -12.20
C GLY A 22 8.45 1.74 -11.63
N ILE A 23 7.96 2.69 -12.43
CA ILE A 23 7.73 4.08 -12.02
C ILE A 23 6.22 4.30 -11.84
N ILE A 24 5.87 5.02 -10.77
CA ILE A 24 4.53 5.55 -10.55
C ILE A 24 4.58 7.05 -10.73
N ASP A 25 3.83 7.58 -11.71
CA ASP A 25 3.72 9.01 -11.95
C ASP A 25 2.38 9.53 -11.42
N THR A 26 2.43 10.34 -10.37
CA THR A 26 1.23 10.91 -9.75
C THR A 26 0.85 12.30 -10.27
N THR A 27 1.46 12.79 -11.36
CA THR A 27 1.28 14.18 -11.83
C THR A 27 -0.19 14.53 -12.15
N ASN A 28 -0.97 13.55 -12.62
CA ASN A 28 -2.36 13.73 -13.04
C ASN A 28 -3.38 13.00 -12.16
N ILE A 29 -2.95 12.47 -11.01
CA ILE A 29 -3.82 11.78 -10.05
C ILE A 29 -3.62 12.36 -8.66
N ASN A 30 -4.54 12.05 -7.75
CA ASN A 30 -4.40 12.48 -6.36
C ASN A 30 -3.07 11.96 -5.79
N ASN A 31 -2.28 12.89 -5.24
CA ASN A 31 -0.98 12.59 -4.67
C ASN A 31 -1.13 12.29 -3.18
N PHE A 32 -0.81 11.06 -2.80
CA PHE A 32 -0.91 10.58 -1.42
C PHE A 32 0.45 10.46 -0.74
N ALA A 33 1.49 11.05 -1.34
CA ALA A 33 2.82 11.02 -0.77
C ALA A 33 2.96 12.00 0.40
N PHE A 34 3.73 11.60 1.41
CA PHE A 34 4.11 12.46 2.53
C PHE A 34 5.60 12.81 2.40
N SER A 35 5.96 14.03 2.80
CA SER A 35 7.34 14.51 2.73
C SER A 35 8.03 14.31 4.08
N MET A 36 9.27 13.82 4.05
CA MET A 36 10.10 13.66 5.22
C MET A 36 10.49 15.03 5.79
N PRO A 37 10.20 15.32 7.08
CA PRO A 37 10.50 16.63 7.66
C PRO A 37 11.98 16.78 8.07
N ARG A 38 12.73 15.68 8.12
CA ARG A 38 14.14 15.58 8.50
C ARG A 38 14.74 14.30 7.93
N ASP A 39 16.06 14.19 8.01
CA ASP A 39 16.75 12.93 7.81
C ASP A 39 16.29 11.90 8.86
N GLY A 40 16.15 10.64 8.44
CA GLY A 40 15.81 9.53 9.33
C GLY A 40 16.11 8.17 8.70
N ILE A 41 15.92 7.12 9.49
CA ILE A 41 16.08 5.73 9.06
C ILE A 41 14.74 5.00 9.22
N ILE A 42 14.23 4.42 8.15
CA ILE A 42 13.08 3.51 8.22
C ILE A 42 13.56 2.18 8.82
N ARG A 43 12.94 1.80 9.94
CA ARG A 43 13.22 0.57 10.71
C ARG A 43 12.13 -0.48 10.59
N SER A 44 10.90 -0.05 10.34
CA SER A 44 9.78 -0.96 10.15
C SER A 44 8.70 -0.38 9.26
N LEU A 45 7.99 -1.26 8.56
CA LEU A 45 6.76 -0.96 7.83
C LEU A 45 5.69 -1.95 8.30
N ALA A 46 4.54 -1.44 8.72
CA ALA A 46 3.37 -2.24 9.04
C ALA A 46 2.24 -1.88 8.09
N ALA A 47 1.41 -2.87 7.74
CA ALA A 47 0.30 -2.69 6.82
C ALA A 47 -0.90 -3.55 7.24
N TYR A 48 -2.09 -3.03 6.98
CA TYR A 48 -3.36 -3.66 7.27
C TYR A 48 -4.35 -3.40 6.13
N PHE A 49 -5.16 -4.39 5.79
CA PHE A 49 -6.22 -4.28 4.81
C PHE A 49 -7.48 -4.99 5.33
N SER A 50 -8.64 -4.34 5.14
CA SER A 50 -9.94 -4.91 5.45
C SER A 50 -10.84 -4.88 4.21
N VAL A 51 -11.45 -6.02 3.91
CA VAL A 51 -12.36 -6.19 2.78
C VAL A 51 -13.69 -5.49 3.07
N ASP A 52 -14.19 -4.76 2.08
CA ASP A 52 -15.47 -4.04 2.13
C ASP A 52 -16.48 -4.56 1.08
N ALA A 53 -16.02 -5.36 0.11
CA ALA A 53 -16.89 -6.09 -0.81
C ALA A 53 -16.43 -7.54 -0.95
N GLY A 54 -17.36 -8.49 -0.77
CA GLY A 54 -17.07 -9.92 -0.92
C GLY A 54 -16.76 -10.31 -2.37
N ILE A 55 -15.90 -11.31 -2.54
CA ILE A 55 -15.51 -11.87 -3.84
C ILE A 55 -15.23 -13.37 -3.73
N SER A 56 -15.51 -14.12 -4.79
CA SER A 56 -15.13 -15.53 -4.89
C SER A 56 -13.77 -15.68 -5.58
N LEU A 57 -12.82 -16.24 -4.85
CA LEU A 57 -11.48 -16.65 -5.31
C LEU A 57 -11.38 -18.18 -5.33
N ILE A 58 -12.47 -18.90 -5.59
CA ILE A 58 -12.46 -20.38 -5.61
C ILE A 58 -11.44 -20.88 -6.64
N GLY A 59 -10.47 -21.68 -6.18
CA GLY A 59 -9.40 -22.21 -7.02
C GLY A 59 -8.26 -21.22 -7.29
N THR A 60 -8.27 -20.04 -6.65
CA THR A 60 -7.22 -19.02 -6.75
C THR A 60 -6.81 -18.56 -5.36
N THR A 61 -5.51 -18.33 -5.15
CA THR A 61 -5.00 -17.68 -3.94
C THR A 61 -4.29 -16.41 -4.32
N VAL A 62 -4.62 -15.32 -3.63
CA VAL A 62 -4.02 -14.01 -3.85
C VAL A 62 -3.32 -13.51 -2.59
N GLN A 63 -2.25 -12.76 -2.79
CA GLN A 63 -1.46 -12.14 -1.75
C GLN A 63 -1.58 -10.62 -1.90
N ILE A 64 -1.90 -9.93 -0.80
CA ILE A 64 -1.82 -8.47 -0.76
C ILE A 64 -0.42 -8.09 -0.30
N THR A 65 0.21 -7.16 -1.02
CA THR A 65 1.53 -6.62 -0.72
C THR A 65 1.43 -5.11 -0.52
N ALA A 66 2.11 -4.57 0.50
CA ALA A 66 2.32 -3.15 0.67
C ALA A 66 3.80 -2.81 0.44
N GLN A 67 4.08 -1.92 -0.52
CA GLN A 67 5.44 -1.53 -0.90
C GLN A 67 5.60 -0.01 -0.81
N LEU A 68 6.69 0.44 -0.19
CA LEU A 68 7.02 1.86 -0.11
C LEU A 68 7.81 2.30 -1.35
N TYR A 69 7.48 3.47 -1.86
CA TYR A 69 8.15 4.14 -2.96
C TYR A 69 8.65 5.52 -2.53
N SER A 70 9.67 6.05 -3.21
CA SER A 70 10.21 7.38 -2.97
C SER A 70 10.34 8.21 -4.24
N ALA A 71 10.24 9.53 -4.07
CA ALA A 71 10.60 10.54 -5.07
C ALA A 71 11.36 11.69 -4.41
N SER A 72 12.11 12.47 -5.20
CA SER A 72 12.69 13.73 -4.72
C SER A 72 11.62 14.78 -4.43
N SER A 73 11.98 15.83 -3.67
CA SER A 73 11.05 16.80 -3.07
C SER A 73 10.13 17.53 -4.03
N PHE A 74 10.54 17.71 -5.29
CA PHE A 74 9.75 18.38 -6.33
C PHE A 74 9.23 17.42 -7.41
N ASN A 75 9.37 16.11 -7.22
CA ASN A 75 9.02 15.11 -8.22
C ASN A 75 7.76 14.33 -7.85
N ASN A 76 6.98 13.94 -8.86
CA ASN A 76 5.81 13.07 -8.75
C ASN A 76 6.05 11.67 -9.34
N GLN A 77 7.29 11.36 -9.74
CA GLN A 77 7.71 10.06 -10.23
C GLN A 77 8.39 9.29 -9.11
N PHE A 78 7.72 8.23 -8.67
CA PHE A 78 8.11 7.42 -7.53
C PHE A 78 8.70 6.09 -7.99
N THR A 79 9.80 5.68 -7.36
CA THR A 79 10.43 4.38 -7.56
C THR A 79 10.41 3.57 -6.27
N ALA A 80 10.33 2.23 -6.40
CA ALA A 80 10.25 1.36 -5.24
C ALA A 80 11.51 1.46 -4.37
N ILE A 81 11.32 1.50 -3.06
CA ILE A 81 12.41 1.43 -2.09
C ILE A 81 12.71 -0.05 -1.82
N PRO A 82 13.89 -0.58 -2.22
CA PRO A 82 14.20 -1.98 -2.06
C PRO A 82 14.11 -2.42 -0.59
N GLY A 83 13.42 -3.53 -0.33
CA GLY A 83 13.27 -4.11 1.01
C GLY A 83 12.18 -3.47 1.88
N ALA A 84 11.66 -2.28 1.53
CA ALA A 84 10.55 -1.65 2.25
C ALA A 84 9.18 -2.22 1.82
N VAL A 85 9.00 -3.52 2.03
CA VAL A 85 7.84 -4.30 1.59
C VAL A 85 7.24 -5.08 2.75
N VAL A 86 5.92 -5.27 2.73
CA VAL A 86 5.18 -6.15 3.66
C VAL A 86 4.23 -7.03 2.86
N ASP A 87 4.36 -8.34 3.04
CA ASP A 87 3.36 -9.31 2.59
C ASP A 87 2.31 -9.51 3.68
N LEU A 88 1.05 -9.17 3.40
CA LEU A 88 -0.03 -9.24 4.38
C LEU A 88 -0.56 -10.66 4.52
N THR A 89 -0.64 -11.17 5.74
CA THR A 89 -1.12 -12.53 6.02
C THR A 89 -2.46 -12.51 6.75
N PRO A 90 -3.29 -13.56 6.60
CA PRO A 90 -3.12 -14.70 5.68
C PRO A 90 -3.33 -14.33 4.20
N ALA A 91 -2.83 -15.17 3.28
CA ALA A 91 -3.21 -15.07 1.87
C ALA A 91 -4.72 -15.35 1.71
N LEU A 92 -5.37 -14.71 0.73
CA LEU A 92 -6.81 -14.80 0.52
C LEU A 92 -7.13 -15.85 -0.55
N THR A 93 -8.05 -16.76 -0.23
CA THR A 93 -8.54 -17.80 -1.15
C THR A 93 -9.97 -18.21 -0.80
N GLY A 94 -10.68 -18.86 -1.72
CA GLY A 94 -12.04 -19.30 -1.50
C GLY A 94 -13.03 -18.14 -1.51
N VAL A 95 -14.06 -18.19 -0.67
CA VAL A 95 -15.07 -17.12 -0.59
C VAL A 95 -14.61 -16.07 0.42
N ILE A 96 -14.33 -14.86 -0.06
CA ILE A 96 -13.95 -13.71 0.77
C ILE A 96 -15.20 -12.91 1.11
N SER A 97 -15.36 -12.61 2.39
CA SER A 97 -16.51 -11.88 2.93
C SER A 97 -16.14 -10.47 3.35
N ILE A 98 -17.16 -9.61 3.43
CA ILE A 98 -17.00 -8.26 4.01
C ILE A 98 -16.51 -8.41 5.45
N GLY A 99 -15.48 -7.65 5.81
CA GLY A 99 -14.85 -7.71 7.13
C GLY A 99 -13.75 -8.75 7.26
N ASP A 100 -13.39 -9.49 6.21
CA ASP A 100 -12.15 -10.26 6.19
C ASP A 100 -10.95 -9.31 6.25
N ARG A 101 -9.92 -9.70 6.99
CA ARG A 101 -8.79 -8.83 7.34
C ARG A 101 -7.47 -9.54 7.16
N VAL A 102 -6.49 -8.81 6.65
CA VAL A 102 -5.10 -9.26 6.53
C VAL A 102 -4.16 -8.17 7.02
N SER A 103 -3.02 -8.57 7.56
CA SER A 103 -2.02 -7.61 8.07
C SER A 103 -0.62 -8.19 8.09
N GLY A 104 0.37 -7.33 8.23
CA GLY A 104 1.77 -7.74 8.34
C GLY A 104 2.66 -6.62 8.85
N ILE A 105 3.87 -6.98 9.25
CA ILE A 105 4.92 -6.06 9.63
C ILE A 105 6.27 -6.59 9.18
N THR A 106 7.08 -5.71 8.60
CA THR A 106 8.48 -5.94 8.29
C THR A 106 9.32 -5.08 9.21
N THR A 107 10.21 -5.71 9.97
CA THR A 107 11.10 -5.06 10.96
C THR A 107 12.56 -5.26 10.60
N GLY A 108 13.46 -4.54 11.26
CA GLY A 108 14.90 -4.67 11.03
C GLY A 108 15.37 -4.00 9.74
N LEU A 109 14.56 -3.10 9.19
CA LEU A 109 14.96 -2.27 8.05
C LEU A 109 16.07 -1.30 8.49
N ALA A 110 16.89 -0.89 7.53
CA ALA A 110 17.97 0.07 7.74
C ALA A 110 18.08 0.97 6.51
N ILE A 111 16.98 1.65 6.18
CA ILE A 111 16.85 2.42 4.94
C ILE A 111 16.95 3.92 5.29
N PRO A 112 18.06 4.59 4.95
CA PRO A 112 18.18 6.02 5.17
C PRO A 112 17.26 6.78 4.22
N VAL A 113 16.61 7.81 4.74
CA VAL A 113 15.75 8.72 3.97
C VAL A 113 16.05 10.14 4.37
N ALA A 114 16.45 10.97 3.39
CA ALA A 114 16.78 12.36 3.63
C ALA A 114 15.53 13.22 3.82
N ALA A 115 15.71 14.39 4.45
CA ALA A 115 14.71 15.44 4.51
C ALA A 115 14.16 15.77 3.10
N GLU A 116 12.89 16.16 3.07
CA GLU A 116 12.11 16.49 1.88
C GLU A 116 11.84 15.33 0.90
N THR A 117 12.44 14.14 1.12
CA THR A 117 12.10 12.95 0.34
C THR A 117 10.61 12.67 0.46
N ARG A 118 9.95 12.44 -0.67
CA ARG A 118 8.53 12.12 -0.73
C ARG A 118 8.36 10.62 -0.70
N LEU A 119 7.50 10.13 0.17
CA LEU A 119 7.25 8.71 0.38
C LEU A 119 5.80 8.40 0.03
N LEU A 120 5.59 7.35 -0.77
CA LEU A 120 4.28 6.90 -1.24
C LEU A 120 4.16 5.40 -0.97
N LEU A 121 3.08 4.98 -0.31
CA LEU A 121 2.82 3.56 -0.06
C LEU A 121 1.79 3.03 -1.05
N ILE A 122 2.07 1.86 -1.63
CA ILE A 122 1.22 1.22 -2.63
C ILE A 122 0.84 -0.16 -2.17
N PHE A 123 -0.47 -0.45 -2.21
CA PHE A 123 -0.99 -1.80 -2.05
C PHE A 123 -1.23 -2.42 -3.42
N SER A 124 -0.76 -3.64 -3.60
CA SER A 124 -1.00 -4.44 -4.80
C SER A 124 -1.53 -5.82 -4.41
N VAL A 125 -2.25 -6.44 -5.34
CA VAL A 125 -2.70 -7.82 -5.21
C VAL A 125 -2.08 -8.64 -6.33
N ALA A 126 -1.53 -9.79 -5.99
CA ALA A 126 -0.97 -10.73 -6.95
C ALA A 126 -1.54 -12.12 -6.73
N VAL A 127 -1.80 -12.85 -7.82
CA VAL A 127 -2.15 -14.26 -7.77
C VAL A 127 -0.88 -15.05 -7.50
N ILE A 128 -0.85 -15.80 -6.40
CA ILE A 128 0.29 -16.66 -6.04
C ILE A 128 0.07 -18.12 -6.45
N THR A 129 -1.19 -18.57 -6.51
CA THR A 129 -1.57 -19.91 -7.02
C THR A 129 -2.95 -19.88 -7.69
N GLY A 130 -3.18 -20.80 -8.62
CA GLY A 130 -4.48 -21.00 -9.27
C GLY A 130 -4.62 -20.32 -10.63
N ALA A 131 -5.85 -20.33 -11.17
CA ALA A 131 -6.15 -19.64 -12.42
C ALA A 131 -5.97 -18.13 -12.17
N GLY A 132 -5.07 -17.50 -12.93
CA GLY A 132 -4.74 -16.08 -12.83
C GLY A 132 -5.88 -15.16 -13.29
N ILE A 133 -7.00 -15.18 -12.57
CA ILE A 133 -8.12 -14.28 -12.79
C ILE A 133 -7.69 -12.91 -12.31
N ALA A 134 -7.88 -11.88 -13.14
CA ALA A 134 -7.71 -10.50 -12.71
C ALA A 134 -8.79 -10.19 -11.66
N THR A 135 -8.40 -10.10 -10.40
CA THR A 135 -9.32 -9.87 -9.28
C THR A 135 -9.09 -8.51 -8.65
N THR A 136 -10.14 -7.70 -8.59
CA THR A 136 -10.14 -6.44 -7.86
C THR A 136 -10.66 -6.69 -6.45
N LEU A 137 -9.85 -6.39 -5.43
CA LEU A 137 -10.29 -6.36 -4.03
C LEU A 137 -10.70 -4.94 -3.66
N VAL A 138 -11.89 -4.80 -3.08
CA VAL A 138 -12.41 -3.51 -2.58
C VAL A 138 -12.39 -3.55 -1.06
N GLY A 139 -11.80 -2.52 -0.47
CA GLY A 139 -11.56 -2.44 0.97
C GLY A 139 -10.88 -1.15 1.36
N TYR A 140 -10.57 -1.03 2.64
CA TYR A 140 -9.77 0.07 3.18
C TYR A 140 -8.43 -0.44 3.68
N ALA A 141 -7.39 0.36 3.44
CA ALA A 141 -6.01 0.06 3.80
C ALA A 141 -5.49 1.07 4.82
N SER A 142 -4.62 0.63 5.72
CA SER A 142 -3.86 1.50 6.61
C SER A 142 -2.45 0.97 6.79
N ALA A 143 -1.53 1.84 7.18
CA ALA A 143 -0.13 1.49 7.35
C ALA A 143 0.58 2.42 8.32
N GLY A 144 1.77 2.00 8.74
CA GLY A 144 2.65 2.79 9.60
C GLY A 144 4.11 2.55 9.29
N LEU A 145 4.92 3.60 9.46
CA LEU A 145 6.38 3.54 9.35
C LEU A 145 7.02 3.84 10.70
N GLY A 146 7.96 3.00 11.10
CA GLY A 146 8.89 3.29 12.19
C GLY A 146 10.09 4.04 11.61
N ILE A 147 10.17 5.34 11.89
CA ILE A 147 11.25 6.22 11.43
C ILE A 147 11.94 6.83 12.66
N GLU A 148 13.25 6.65 12.75
CA GLU A 148 14.09 7.23 13.80
C GLU A 148 15.13 8.21 13.25
#